data_AF-A0A7C7E4C5-F1
#
_entry.id   AF-A0A7C7E4C5-F1
#
_cell.length_a   1.000
_cell.length_b   1.000
_cell.length_c   1.000
_cell.angle_alpha   90.00
_cell.angle_beta   90.00
_cell.angle_gamma   90.00
#
_symmetry.space_group_name_H-M   'P 1'
#
loop_
_entity.id
_entity.type
_entity.pdbx_description
1 polymer ?
#
loop_
_entity_poly.entity_id
_entity_poly.type
_entity_poly.pdbx_seq_one_letter_code
_entity_poly.pdbx_strand_id
1 'polypeptide(L)'
;MEGKFVRKDSDIAKIKEAVAKAVELAIGSPDAIIKPGQKVLIKPNLAFQAPPESFAVVDPRVVEAVVAYFKENSQAGEIWVGDNPSLGLHVGRAKPAFEASGMEEAARRGGADKVIYFDETEVVEVDIPEAKVFKKAAIFKPVLDADVIINLPKMNRWTFILG
;
A
#
# COMPACT_ATOMS: atom_id res chain seq x y z
N MET A 1 -20.19 17.94 8.76
CA MET A 1 -20.93 17.26 7.67
C MET A 1 -19.89 16.69 6.72
N GLU A 2 -19.45 15.47 6.99
CA GLU A 2 -18.43 14.78 6.21
C GLU A 2 -19.01 14.41 4.84
N GLY A 3 -18.30 14.79 3.77
CA GLY A 3 -18.71 14.49 2.41
C GLY A 3 -18.66 12.99 2.16
N LYS A 4 -19.75 12.40 1.66
CA LYS A 4 -19.78 11.00 1.26
C LYS A 4 -18.67 10.72 0.24
N PHE A 5 -17.97 9.61 0.37
CA PHE A 5 -16.99 9.19 -0.63
C PHE A 5 -17.72 8.94 -1.96
N VAL A 6 -17.26 9.59 -3.03
CA VAL A 6 -17.78 9.39 -4.39
C VAL A 6 -16.62 9.08 -5.30
N ARG A 7 -16.63 7.89 -5.88
CA ARG A 7 -15.71 7.51 -6.97
C ARG A 7 -16.22 8.07 -8.28
N LYS A 8 -15.35 8.77 -9.03
CA LYS A 8 -15.58 9.19 -10.41
C LYS A 8 -14.42 8.73 -11.27
N ASP A 9 -14.70 8.18 -12.45
CA ASP A 9 -13.63 7.71 -13.37
C ASP A 9 -12.71 8.87 -13.80
N SER A 10 -13.25 10.09 -13.90
CA SER A 10 -12.47 11.30 -14.17
C SER A 10 -11.47 11.64 -13.07
N ASP A 11 -11.73 11.27 -11.82
CA ASP A 11 -10.78 11.44 -10.73
C ASP A 11 -9.65 10.41 -10.85
N ILE A 12 -9.97 9.15 -11.18
CA ILE A 12 -8.97 8.09 -11.36
C ILE A 12 -7.98 8.46 -12.47
N ALA A 13 -8.47 8.94 -13.61
CA ALA A 13 -7.61 9.36 -14.72
C ALA A 13 -6.65 10.48 -14.31
N LYS A 14 -7.15 11.52 -13.63
CA LYS A 14 -6.32 12.63 -13.13
C LYS A 14 -5.29 12.17 -12.10
N ILE A 15 -5.68 11.29 -11.18
CA ILE A 15 -4.76 10.76 -10.17
C ILE A 15 -3.69 9.91 -10.86
N LYS A 16 -4.05 9.10 -11.85
CA LYS A 16 -3.11 8.28 -12.61
C LYS A 16 -2.08 9.13 -13.36
N GLU A 17 -2.51 10.24 -13.98
CA GLU A 17 -1.58 11.22 -14.57
C GLU A 17 -0.63 11.83 -13.53
N ALA A 18 -1.15 12.20 -12.36
CA ALA A 18 -0.34 12.73 -11.27
C ALA A 18 0.67 11.69 -10.74
N VAL A 19 0.27 10.42 -10.63
CA VAL A 19 1.15 9.30 -10.25
C VAL A 19 2.22 9.10 -11.31
N ALA A 20 1.87 9.07 -12.60
CA ALA A 20 2.82 8.93 -13.70
C ALA A 20 3.89 10.02 -13.65
N LYS A 21 3.46 11.28 -13.47
CA LYS A 21 4.38 12.42 -13.33
C LYS A 21 5.27 12.32 -12.10
N ALA A 22 4.73 11.85 -10.96
CA ALA A 22 5.50 11.68 -9.74
C ALA A 22 6.58 10.59 -9.90
N VAL A 23 6.22 9.47 -10.55
CA VAL A 23 7.15 8.37 -10.84
C VAL A 23 8.23 8.83 -11.82
N GLU A 24 7.85 9.54 -12.88
CA GLU A 24 8.80 10.11 -13.85
C GLU A 24 9.81 11.04 -13.17
N LEU A 25 9.35 11.95 -12.30
CA LEU A 25 10.23 12.88 -11.60
C LEU A 25 11.14 12.20 -10.57
N ALA A 26 10.68 11.11 -9.94
CA ALA A 26 11.41 10.45 -8.87
C ALA A 26 12.44 9.43 -9.39
N ILE A 27 12.05 8.61 -10.36
CA ILE A 27 12.85 7.46 -10.84
C ILE A 27 12.90 7.35 -12.37
N GLY A 28 12.26 8.26 -13.10
CA GLY A 28 12.18 8.23 -14.57
C GLY A 28 11.15 7.23 -15.09
N SER A 29 11.33 5.94 -14.81
CA SER A 29 10.44 4.87 -15.26
C SER A 29 10.23 3.81 -14.17
N PRO A 30 9.04 3.20 -14.06
CA PRO A 30 8.83 1.99 -13.27
C PRO A 30 9.86 0.89 -13.55
N ASP A 31 10.31 0.77 -14.81
CA ASP A 31 11.27 -0.27 -15.22
C ASP A 31 12.70 -0.04 -14.67
N ALA A 32 12.99 1.16 -14.14
CA ALA A 32 14.24 1.42 -13.46
C ALA A 32 14.35 0.65 -12.14
N ILE A 33 13.21 0.30 -11.52
CA ILE A 33 13.14 -0.40 -10.24
C ILE A 33 12.51 -1.80 -10.35
N ILE A 34 11.59 -2.01 -11.29
CA ILE A 34 10.87 -3.27 -11.48
C ILE A 34 11.44 -3.97 -12.71
N LYS A 35 11.98 -5.17 -12.50
CA LYS A 35 12.46 -6.05 -13.56
C LYS A 35 11.34 -6.98 -14.04
N PRO A 36 11.44 -7.49 -15.28
CA PRO A 36 10.51 -8.49 -15.81
C PRO A 36 10.26 -9.66 -14.85
N GLY A 37 8.99 -9.92 -14.55
CA GLY A 37 8.57 -11.07 -13.75
C GLY A 37 8.70 -10.90 -12.24
N GLN A 38 9.15 -9.74 -11.76
CA GLN A 38 9.24 -9.48 -10.32
C GLN A 38 7.87 -9.35 -9.66
N LYS A 39 7.81 -9.73 -8.40
CA LYS A 39 6.65 -9.55 -7.52
C LYS A 39 6.73 -8.19 -6.84
N VAL A 40 5.75 -7.34 -7.11
CA VAL A 40 5.68 -5.98 -6.58
C VAL A 40 4.63 -5.91 -5.49
N LEU A 41 5.03 -5.55 -4.28
CA LEU A 41 4.12 -5.34 -3.15
C LEU A 41 3.86 -3.85 -2.95
N ILE A 42 2.63 -3.43 -3.19
CA ILE A 42 2.14 -2.08 -2.92
C ILE A 42 1.56 -2.07 -1.50
N LYS A 43 2.10 -1.22 -0.64
CA LYS A 43 1.67 -1.07 0.77
C LYS A 43 0.92 0.25 0.97
N PRO A 44 -0.43 0.26 0.91
CA PRO A 44 -1.24 1.46 1.08
C PRO A 44 -1.43 1.77 2.56
N ASN A 45 -0.70 2.76 3.11
CA ASN A 45 -0.66 3.09 4.55
C ASN A 45 -2.04 3.03 5.24
N LEU A 46 -2.33 1.89 5.85
CA LEU A 46 -3.57 1.60 6.54
C LEU A 46 -3.34 1.83 8.03
N ALA A 47 -3.64 3.04 8.51
CA ALA A 47 -3.39 3.41 9.89
C ALA A 47 -4.37 2.73 10.87
N PHE A 48 -5.66 2.75 10.54
CA PHE A 48 -6.76 2.26 11.39
C PHE A 48 -7.92 1.72 10.53
N GLN A 49 -8.82 0.96 11.16
CA GLN A 49 -10.12 0.64 10.57
C GLN A 49 -10.97 1.91 10.52
N ALA A 50 -10.91 2.62 9.40
CA ALA A 50 -11.67 3.85 9.20
C ALA A 50 -12.19 3.92 7.77
N PRO A 51 -13.41 4.46 7.57
CA PRO A 51 -13.96 4.64 6.25
C PRO A 51 -13.17 5.70 5.46
N PRO A 52 -13.19 5.69 4.12
CA PRO A 52 -12.52 6.70 3.28
C PRO A 52 -12.82 8.14 3.67
N GLU A 53 -14.06 8.39 4.11
CA GLU A 53 -14.59 9.68 4.56
C GLU A 53 -13.86 10.24 5.78
N SER A 54 -13.20 9.39 6.57
CA SER A 54 -12.42 9.82 7.73
C SER A 54 -11.14 10.58 7.36
N PHE A 55 -10.70 10.47 6.10
CA PHE A 55 -9.38 10.92 5.64
C PHE A 55 -8.19 10.35 6.44
N ALA A 56 -8.39 9.40 7.35
CA ALA A 56 -7.33 8.79 8.13
C ALA A 56 -6.55 7.74 7.32
N VAL A 57 -7.20 7.15 6.32
CA VAL A 57 -6.64 6.12 5.41
C VAL A 57 -6.28 6.71 4.04
N VAL A 58 -5.41 6.04 3.29
CA VAL A 58 -5.15 6.36 1.87
C VAL A 58 -6.48 6.39 1.10
N ASP A 59 -6.65 7.36 0.21
CA ASP A 59 -7.84 7.43 -0.62
C ASP A 59 -7.90 6.20 -1.54
N PRO A 60 -8.99 5.42 -1.55
CA PRO A 60 -9.10 4.23 -2.40
C PRO A 60 -8.89 4.52 -3.88
N ARG A 61 -9.25 5.73 -4.35
CA ARG A 61 -9.01 6.16 -5.73
C ARG A 61 -7.52 6.23 -6.07
N VAL A 62 -6.68 6.57 -5.09
CA VAL A 62 -5.22 6.58 -5.24
C VAL A 62 -4.68 5.16 -5.31
N VAL A 63 -5.18 4.26 -4.47
CA VAL A 63 -4.78 2.84 -4.54
C VAL A 63 -5.14 2.25 -5.90
N GLU A 64 -6.38 2.46 -6.36
CA GLU A 64 -6.83 2.01 -7.68
C GLU A 64 -5.93 2.55 -8.81
N ALA A 65 -5.68 3.86 -8.82
CA ALA A 65 -4.87 4.51 -9.85
C ALA A 65 -3.40 4.04 -9.84
N VAL A 66 -2.81 3.85 -8.66
CA VAL A 66 -1.42 3.39 -8.54
C VAL A 66 -1.29 1.94 -8.99
N VAL A 67 -2.18 1.06 -8.54
CA VAL A 67 -2.17 -0.35 -8.95
C VAL A 67 -2.35 -0.46 -10.46
N ALA A 68 -3.33 0.25 -11.03
CA ALA A 68 -3.53 0.28 -12.47
C ALA A 68 -2.31 0.83 -13.23
N TYR A 69 -1.71 1.91 -12.73
CA TYR A 69 -0.51 2.48 -13.34
C TYR A 69 0.63 1.46 -13.39
N PHE A 70 0.97 0.81 -12.27
CA PHE A 70 2.05 -0.19 -12.26
C PHE A 70 1.68 -1.44 -13.05
N LYS A 71 0.42 -1.86 -13.07
CA LYS A 71 -0.03 -3.02 -13.87
C LYS A 71 0.13 -2.79 -15.37
N GLU A 72 -0.08 -1.56 -15.82
CA GLU A 72 0.00 -1.20 -17.24
C GLU A 72 1.38 -0.74 -17.70
N ASN A 73 2.17 -0.13 -16.80
CA ASN A 73 3.41 0.59 -17.16
C ASN A 73 4.68 -0.06 -16.59
N SER A 74 4.59 -1.23 -15.97
CA SER A 74 5.77 -1.98 -15.49
C SER A 74 5.78 -3.40 -16.04
N GLN A 75 6.95 -4.02 -16.03
CA GLN A 75 7.14 -5.42 -16.39
C GLN A 75 6.93 -6.38 -15.21
N ALA A 76 6.20 -5.96 -14.16
CA ALA A 76 5.90 -6.79 -13.00
C ALA A 76 5.20 -8.09 -13.42
N GLY A 77 5.64 -9.22 -12.85
CA GLY A 77 4.96 -10.51 -13.05
C GLY A 77 3.69 -10.60 -12.22
N GLU A 78 3.77 -10.16 -10.96
CA GLU A 78 2.63 -10.08 -10.04
C GLU A 78 2.63 -8.74 -9.31
N ILE A 79 1.45 -8.16 -9.12
CA ILE A 79 1.23 -6.98 -8.28
C ILE A 79 0.36 -7.39 -7.10
N TRP A 80 0.92 -7.26 -5.90
CA TRP A 80 0.25 -7.53 -4.65
C TRP A 80 -0.06 -6.22 -3.94
N VAL A 81 -1.20 -6.16 -3.27
CA VAL A 81 -1.53 -5.04 -2.38
C VAL A 81 -1.68 -5.60 -0.99
N GLY A 82 -0.90 -5.10 -0.03
CA GLY A 82 -0.97 -5.63 1.33
C GLY A 82 -0.53 -4.62 2.37
N ASP A 83 -1.27 -4.59 3.48
CA ASP A 83 -0.95 -3.77 4.63
C ASP A 83 -1.52 -4.36 5.93
N ASN A 84 -1.13 -3.80 7.07
CA ASN A 84 -1.61 -4.09 8.42
C ASN A 84 -1.91 -2.78 9.17
N PRO A 85 -3.01 -2.68 9.95
CA PRO A 85 -3.26 -1.55 10.83
C PRO A 85 -2.15 -1.29 11.86
N SER A 86 -1.74 -0.02 12.00
CA SER A 86 -0.56 0.42 12.75
C SER A 86 -0.58 0.17 14.26
N LEU A 87 -1.73 -0.08 14.89
CA LEU A 87 -1.81 -0.41 16.34
C LEU A 87 -2.09 -1.91 16.59
N GLY A 88 -1.81 -2.78 15.61
CA GLY A 88 -1.91 -4.23 15.74
C GLY A 88 -3.35 -4.75 15.90
N LEU A 89 -3.50 -6.00 16.31
CA LEU A 89 -4.78 -6.71 16.47
C LEU A 89 -5.75 -6.04 17.48
N HIS A 90 -5.29 -5.04 18.24
CA HIS A 90 -6.09 -4.34 19.26
C HIS A 90 -6.98 -3.22 18.71
N VAL A 91 -6.71 -2.71 17.49
CA VAL A 91 -7.50 -1.64 16.85
C VAL A 91 -8.25 -2.09 15.59
N GLY A 92 -7.99 -3.29 15.11
CA GLY A 92 -8.61 -3.84 13.91
C GLY A 92 -7.80 -4.97 13.31
N ARG A 93 -8.48 -5.90 12.66
CA ARG A 93 -7.85 -6.90 11.79
C ARG A 93 -7.66 -6.29 10.39
N ALA A 94 -6.67 -6.76 9.63
CA ALA A 94 -6.37 -6.16 8.33
C ALA A 94 -7.54 -6.32 7.37
N LYS A 95 -8.17 -7.50 7.30
CA LYS A 95 -9.32 -7.74 6.41
C LYS A 95 -10.50 -6.78 6.65
N PRO A 96 -11.05 -6.62 7.87
CA PRO A 96 -12.08 -5.62 8.16
C PRO A 96 -11.66 -4.19 7.85
N ALA A 97 -10.37 -3.86 7.99
CA ALA A 97 -9.89 -2.52 7.68
C ALA A 97 -9.81 -2.28 6.17
N PHE A 98 -9.39 -3.27 5.38
CA PHE A 98 -9.42 -3.23 3.92
C PHE A 98 -10.85 -3.14 3.36
N GLU A 99 -11.79 -3.87 3.95
CA GLU A 99 -13.22 -3.80 3.62
C GLU A 99 -13.80 -2.43 3.98
N ALA A 100 -13.62 -1.97 5.23
CA ALA A 100 -14.16 -0.70 5.70
C ALA A 100 -13.58 0.52 4.97
N SER A 101 -12.31 0.45 4.57
CA SER A 101 -11.65 1.49 3.79
C SER A 101 -11.93 1.38 2.29
N GLY A 102 -12.58 0.33 1.80
CA GLY A 102 -12.78 0.11 0.36
C GLY A 102 -11.48 -0.14 -0.43
N MET A 103 -10.36 -0.42 0.25
CA MET A 103 -9.07 -0.65 -0.40
C MET A 103 -9.01 -1.99 -1.12
N GLU A 104 -9.68 -3.03 -0.61
CA GLU A 104 -9.72 -4.32 -1.31
C GLU A 104 -10.35 -4.16 -2.69
N GLU A 105 -11.49 -3.48 -2.75
CA GLU A 105 -12.21 -3.20 -3.98
C GLU A 105 -11.39 -2.33 -4.94
N ALA A 106 -10.71 -1.30 -4.42
CA ALA A 106 -9.83 -0.45 -5.22
C ALA A 106 -8.63 -1.22 -5.80
N ALA A 107 -8.00 -2.09 -5.00
CA ALA A 107 -6.90 -2.93 -5.43
C ALA A 107 -7.33 -3.89 -6.55
N ARG A 108 -8.47 -4.57 -6.37
CA ARG A 108 -9.03 -5.47 -7.38
C ARG A 108 -9.35 -4.73 -8.68
N ARG A 109 -9.95 -3.54 -8.62
CA ARG A 109 -10.25 -2.70 -9.80
C ARG A 109 -8.99 -2.22 -10.52
N GLY A 110 -7.95 -1.90 -9.75
CA GLY A 110 -6.65 -1.55 -10.32
C GLY A 110 -5.94 -2.72 -11.01
N GLY A 111 -6.43 -3.95 -10.86
CA GLY A 111 -5.83 -5.14 -11.46
C GLY A 111 -4.75 -5.79 -10.59
N ALA A 112 -4.82 -5.63 -9.27
CA ALA A 112 -3.95 -6.37 -8.35
C ALA A 112 -4.19 -7.88 -8.50
N ASP A 113 -3.11 -8.65 -8.58
CA ASP A 113 -3.17 -10.11 -8.67
C ASP A 113 -3.51 -10.74 -7.31
N LYS A 114 -3.07 -10.11 -6.21
CA LYS A 114 -3.36 -10.56 -4.84
C LYS A 114 -3.59 -9.38 -3.90
N VAL A 115 -4.53 -9.54 -2.97
CA VAL A 115 -4.67 -8.70 -1.78
C VAL A 115 -4.21 -9.51 -0.59
N ILE A 116 -3.26 -8.99 0.19
CA ILE A 116 -2.59 -9.72 1.27
C ILE A 116 -2.87 -9.02 2.59
N TYR A 117 -3.49 -9.77 3.50
CA TYR A 117 -3.72 -9.37 4.88
C TYR A 117 -2.53 -9.82 5.73
N PHE A 118 -1.69 -8.88 6.14
CA PHE A 118 -0.44 -9.23 6.83
C PHE A 118 -0.66 -9.97 8.15
N ASP A 119 -1.79 -9.73 8.83
CA ASP A 119 -2.19 -10.42 10.06
C ASP A 119 -2.57 -11.90 9.86
N GLU A 120 -2.88 -12.32 8.64
CA GLU A 120 -3.12 -13.71 8.28
C GLU A 120 -1.85 -14.42 7.76
N THR A 121 -0.73 -13.71 7.71
CA THR A 121 0.53 -14.24 7.19
C THR A 121 1.54 -14.54 8.29
N GLU A 122 2.41 -15.52 8.02
CA GLU A 122 3.49 -15.88 8.93
C GLU A 122 4.44 -14.71 9.15
N VAL A 123 4.88 -14.53 10.39
CA VAL A 123 5.93 -13.58 10.76
C VAL A 123 7.23 -14.35 10.91
N VAL A 124 8.21 -14.02 10.09
CA VAL A 124 9.54 -14.63 10.12
C VAL A 124 10.47 -13.75 10.94
N GLU A 125 11.15 -14.32 11.92
CA GLU A 125 12.26 -13.65 12.59
C GLU A 125 13.49 -13.67 11.69
N VAL A 126 13.96 -12.48 11.30
CA VAL A 126 15.17 -12.29 10.52
C VAL A 126 16.24 -11.69 11.42
N ASP A 127 17.41 -12.34 11.46
CA ASP A 127 18.60 -11.76 12.08
C ASP A 127 19.14 -10.64 11.20
N ILE A 128 19.32 -9.45 11.76
CA ILE A 128 19.88 -8.30 11.04
C ILE A 128 21.36 -8.18 11.45
N PRO A 129 22.30 -8.69 10.63
CA PRO A 129 23.72 -8.44 10.87
C PRO A 129 23.95 -6.91 10.86
N GLU A 130 24.72 -6.41 11.83
CA GLU A 130 25.05 -4.99 12.04
C GLU A 130 23.96 -4.09 12.68
N ALA A 131 22.87 -4.67 13.20
CA ALA A 131 21.87 -3.86 13.89
C ALA A 131 22.39 -3.20 15.18
N LYS A 132 22.23 -1.88 15.29
CA LYS A 132 22.62 -1.08 16.47
C LYS A 132 21.67 -1.26 17.67
N VAL A 133 20.40 -1.63 17.44
CA VAL A 133 19.35 -1.67 18.49
C VAL A 133 18.57 -2.99 18.48
N PHE A 134 17.99 -3.39 17.35
CA PHE A 134 17.20 -4.62 17.25
C PHE A 134 17.94 -5.71 16.48
N LYS A 135 18.51 -6.68 17.20
CA LYS A 135 19.28 -7.79 16.62
C LYS A 135 18.44 -8.76 15.79
N LYS A 136 17.13 -8.81 16.07
CA LYS A 136 16.13 -9.60 15.36
C LYS A 136 14.96 -8.70 14.98
N ALA A 137 14.45 -8.85 13.77
CA ALA A 137 13.23 -8.20 13.32
C ALA A 137 12.20 -9.25 12.92
N ALA A 138 11.00 -9.11 13.45
CA ALA A 138 9.85 -9.91 13.02
C ALA A 138 9.28 -9.26 11.75
N ILE A 139 9.44 -9.93 10.61
CA ILE A 139 9.04 -9.41 9.29
C ILE A 139 7.93 -10.31 8.74
N PHE A 140 6.87 -9.70 8.22
CA PHE A 140 5.80 -10.43 7.55
C PHE A 140 6.34 -11.14 6.30
N LYS A 141 6.03 -12.43 6.14
CA LYS A 141 6.45 -13.25 5.00
C LYS A 141 6.21 -12.62 3.62
N PRO A 142 5.08 -11.94 3.35
CA PRO A 142 4.83 -11.25 2.08
C PRO A 142 5.84 -10.15 1.74
N VAL A 143 6.41 -9.49 2.76
CA VAL A 143 7.44 -8.47 2.59
C VAL A 143 8.77 -9.11 2.15
N LEU A 144 9.05 -10.32 2.63
CA LEU A 144 10.24 -11.09 2.23
C LEU A 144 10.07 -11.77 0.87
N ASP A 145 8.84 -12.15 0.52
CA ASP A 145 8.55 -12.83 -0.75
C ASP A 145 8.36 -11.85 -1.93
N ALA A 146 8.23 -10.55 -1.65
CA ALA A 146 8.19 -9.50 -2.65
C ALA A 146 9.61 -9.10 -3.09
N ASP A 147 9.81 -8.97 -4.40
CA ASP A 147 11.09 -8.51 -4.96
C ASP A 147 11.24 -6.98 -4.87
N VAL A 148 10.11 -6.26 -4.97
CA VAL A 148 10.05 -4.80 -4.91
C VAL A 148 8.90 -4.39 -4.00
N ILE A 149 9.16 -3.46 -3.08
CA ILE A 149 8.13 -2.90 -2.19
C ILE A 149 7.92 -1.43 -2.54
N ILE A 150 6.69 -1.10 -2.90
CA ILE A 150 6.25 0.27 -3.17
C ILE A 150 5.41 0.71 -1.98
N ASN A 151 6.02 1.50 -1.10
CA ASN A 151 5.31 2.09 0.02
C ASN A 151 4.52 3.32 -0.46
N LEU A 152 3.21 3.35 -0.20
CA LEU A 152 2.35 4.49 -0.51
C LEU A 152 1.96 5.23 0.78
N PRO A 153 2.82 6.13 1.28
CA PRO A 153 2.49 6.93 2.45
C PRO A 153 1.46 8.00 2.07
N LYS A 154 0.40 8.12 2.88
CA LYS A 154 -0.41 9.34 2.93
C LYS A 154 0.13 10.26 4.02
N MET A 155 0.39 11.51 3.66
CA MET A 155 0.67 12.56 4.63
C MET A 155 -0.63 12.94 5.33
N ASN A 156 -0.76 12.52 6.58
CA ASN A 156 -1.85 12.85 7.49
C ASN A 156 -1.30 13.75 8.61
N ARG A 157 -2.13 14.68 9.11
CA ARG A 157 -1.76 15.51 10.26
C ARG A 157 -1.79 14.66 11.52
N TRP A 158 -0.71 13.93 11.80
CA TRP A 158 -0.43 13.41 13.13
C TRP A 158 0.56 14.30 13.84
N THR A 159 0.10 14.95 14.89
CA THR A 159 0.99 15.59 15.87
C THR A 159 1.53 14.50 16.79
N PHE A 160 2.55 13.77 16.36
CA PHE A 160 3.46 13.10 17.31
C PHE A 160 4.59 14.08 17.59
N ILE A 161 4.34 15.01 18.53
CA ILE A 161 5.41 15.67 19.25
C ILE A 161 6.02 14.56 20.11
N LEU A 162 7.29 14.22 19.83
CA LEU A 162 8.17 13.64 20.82
C LEU A 162 8.16 14.57 22.03
N GLY A 163 7.46 14.15 23.08
CA GLY A 163 7.39 14.81 24.38
C GLY A 163 7.43 13.74 25.45
#